data_AF-A0A931FLQ6-F1
#
_entry.id   AF-A0A931FLQ6-F1
#
_cell.length_a   1.000
_cell.length_b   1.000
_cell.length_c   1.000
_cell.angle_alpha   90.00
_cell.angle_beta   90.00
_cell.angle_gamma   90.00
#
_symmetry.space_group_name_H-M   'P 1'
#
loop_
_entity.id
_entity.type
_entity.pdbx_description
1 polymer ?
#
loop_
_entity_poly.entity_id
_entity_poly.type
_entity_poly.pdbx_seq_one_letter_code
_entity_poly.pdbx_strand_id
1 'polypeptide(L)' 'MPAKTAFSLRPVFWLLFYFGLLPWAGTRCLDWLSRPSDWLLGCGLLGLLLLAAGVVLSLRQASRALWRY' A
#
# COMPACT_ATOMS: atom_id res chain seq x y z
N MET A 1 -9.58 29.37 22.61
CA MET A 1 -10.27 28.65 21.51
C MET A 1 -9.32 27.58 20.97
N PRO A 2 -9.57 26.27 21.15
CA PRO A 2 -8.63 25.26 20.70
C PRO A 2 -8.96 24.85 19.27
N ALA A 3 -8.39 25.54 18.28
CA ALA A 3 -8.33 25.03 16.91
C ALA A 3 -7.10 24.11 16.81
N LYS A 4 -7.16 22.93 17.44
CA LYS A 4 -6.28 21.82 17.05
C LYS A 4 -6.83 21.31 15.73
N THR A 5 -6.39 21.89 14.62
CA THR A 5 -6.47 21.25 13.30
C THR A 5 -5.74 19.92 13.42
N ALA A 6 -6.48 18.86 13.75
CA ALA A 6 -5.99 17.50 13.68
C ALA A 6 -5.69 17.25 12.20
N PHE A 7 -4.46 17.57 11.80
CA PHE A 7 -3.98 17.35 10.45
C PHE A 7 -4.08 15.85 10.23
N SER A 8 -5.09 15.44 9.46
CA SER A 8 -5.28 14.03 9.14
C SER A 8 -4.07 13.64 8.29
N LEU A 9 -3.10 12.96 8.90
CA LEU A 9 -1.94 12.42 8.20
C LEU A 9 -2.34 11.31 7.21
N ARG A 10 -3.60 10.87 7.27
CA ARG A 10 -4.17 9.79 6.49
C ARG A 10 -4.07 10.01 4.98
N PRO A 11 -4.50 11.14 4.38
CA PRO A 11 -4.27 11.46 2.96
C PRO A 11 -2.79 11.52 2.58
N VAL A 12 -1.92 12.06 3.44
CA VAL A 12 -0.48 12.16 3.16
C VAL A 12 0.15 10.76 3.09
N PHE A 13 -0.14 9.90 4.06
CA PHE A 13 0.27 8.49 4.03
C PHE A 13 -0.31 7.74 2.84
N TRP A 14 -1.56 8.04 2.47
CA TRP A 14 -2.21 7.42 1.31
C TRP A 14 -1.49 7.80 0.01
N LEU A 15 -1.17 9.08 -0.19
CA LEU A 15 -0.38 9.52 -1.33
C LEU A 15 1.02 8.89 -1.34
N LEU A 16 1.74 8.92 -0.22
CA LEU A 16 3.08 8.32 -0.14
C LEU A 16 3.06 6.81 -0.43
N PHE A 17 2.01 6.11 0.04
CA PHE A 17 1.82 4.71 -0.25
C PHE A 17 1.60 4.47 -1.74
N TYR A 18 0.70 5.20 -2.40
CA TYR A 18 0.38 4.99 -3.83
C TYR A 18 1.45 5.52 -4.79
N PHE A 19 2.07 6.67 -4.52
CA PHE A 19 3.07 7.30 -5.39
C PHE A 19 4.51 6.81 -5.14
N GLY A 20 4.82 6.39 -3.92
CA GLY A 20 6.17 5.96 -3.56
C GLY A 20 6.24 4.45 -3.35
N LEU A 21 5.57 3.98 -2.29
CA LEU A 21 5.75 2.61 -1.82
C LEU A 21 5.24 1.57 -2.82
N LEU A 22 4.08 1.80 -3.44
CA LEU A 22 3.46 0.87 -4.38
C LEU A 22 4.30 0.67 -5.65
N PRO A 23 4.74 1.72 -6.39
CA PRO A 23 5.59 1.53 -7.56
C PRO A 23 6.98 1.00 -7.21
N TRP A 24 7.56 1.42 -6.08
CA TRP A 24 8.87 0.91 -5.64
C TRP A 24 8.81 -0.57 -5.24
N ALA A 25 7.83 -0.96 -4.43
CA ALA A 25 7.66 -2.35 -4.01
C ALA A 25 7.17 -3.23 -5.18
N GLY A 26 6.33 -2.69 -6.07
CA GLY A 26 5.87 -3.38 -7.28
C GLY A 26 7.01 -3.72 -8.23
N THR A 27 7.90 -2.76 -8.52
CA THR A 27 9.09 -3.01 -9.36
C THR A 27 10.01 -4.04 -8.72
N ARG A 28 10.27 -3.95 -7.40
CA ARG A 28 11.06 -4.96 -6.68
C ARG A 28 10.44 -6.37 -6.71
N CYS A 29 9.11 -6.48 -6.55
CA CYS A 29 8.43 -7.77 -6.62
C CYS A 29 8.50 -8.38 -8.02
N LEU A 30 8.31 -7.57 -9.07
CA LEU A 30 8.44 -8.00 -10.46
C LEU A 30 9.88 -8.40 -10.82
N ASP A 31 10.86 -7.67 -10.29
CA ASP A 31 12.28 -7.96 -10.49
C ASP A 31 12.69 -9.29 -9.84
N TRP A 32 12.06 -9.64 -8.71
CA TRP A 32 12.23 -10.95 -8.07
C TRP A 32 11.49 -12.07 -8.79
N LEU A 33 10.29 -11.78 -9.33
CA LEU A 33 9.51 -12.74 -10.12
C LEU A 33 10.19 -13.10 -11.46
N SER A 34 10.98 -12.17 -12.00
CA SER A 34 11.69 -12.35 -13.28
C SER A 34 12.98 -13.17 -13.15
N ARG A 35 13.40 -13.52 -11.94
CA ARG A 35 14.61 -14.30 -11.69
C ARG A 35 14.30 -15.80 -11.67
N PRO A 36 15.18 -16.66 -12.20
CA PRO A 36 14.97 -18.11 -12.29
C PRO A 36 15.15 -18.85 -10.95
N SER A 37 14.92 -18.19 -9.81
CA SER A 37 15.08 -18.78 -8.47
C SER A 37 13.73 -18.91 -7.80
N ASP A 38 13.33 -20.14 -7.49
CA ASP A 38 12.05 -20.46 -6.83
C ASP A 38 11.87 -19.72 -5.49
N TRP A 39 12.98 -19.50 -4.76
CA TRP A 39 12.98 -18.73 -3.51
C TRP A 39 12.62 -17.26 -3.73
N LEU A 40 13.21 -16.62 -4.74
CA LEU A 40 12.92 -15.22 -5.09
C LEU A 40 11.52 -15.08 -5.68
N LEU A 41 11.06 -16.08 -6.43
CA LEU A 41 9.71 -16.14 -6.98
C LEU A 41 8.68 -16.18 -5.85
N GLY A 42 8.87 -17.04 -4.85
CA GLY A 42 8.05 -17.09 -3.64
C GLY A 42 8.06 -15.78 -2.86
N CYS A 43 9.23 -15.18 -2.64
CA CYS A 43 9.35 -13.88 -1.97
C CYS A 43 8.66 -12.75 -2.74
N GLY A 44 8.80 -12.71 -4.07
CA GLY A 44 8.15 -11.72 -4.94
C GLY A 44 6.63 -11.85 -4.89
N LEU A 45 6.12 -13.09 -4.91
CA LEU A 45 4.69 -13.39 -4.86
C LEU A 45 4.07 -13.06 -3.49
N LEU A 46 4.78 -13.38 -2.39
CA LEU A 46 4.41 -12.97 -1.03
C LEU A 46 4.39 -11.44 -0.88
N GLY A 47 5.40 -10.75 -1.42
CA GLY A 47 5.46 -9.28 -1.42
C GLY A 47 4.30 -8.65 -2.19
N LEU A 48 3.94 -9.22 -3.34
CA LEU A 48 2.78 -8.82 -4.15
C LEU A 48 1.46 -9.05 -3.40
N LEU A 49 1.29 -10.19 -2.73
CA LEU A 49 0.12 -10.50 -1.92
C LEU A 49 -0.03 -9.51 -0.74
N LEU A 50 1.08 -9.18 -0.06
CA LEU A 50 1.11 -8.19 1.02
C LEU A 50 0.73 -6.80 0.51
N LEU A 51 1.27 -6.37 -0.63
CA LEU A 51 0.89 -5.11 -1.30
C LEU A 51 -0.60 -5.08 -1.64
N ALA A 52 -1.12 -6.14 -2.25
CA ALA A 52 -2.52 -6.26 -2.60
C ALA A 52 -3.43 -6.22 -1.36
N ALA A 53 -3.08 -6.94 -0.31
CA ALA A 53 -3.80 -6.90 0.97
C ALA A 53 -3.78 -5.49 1.59
N GLY A 54 -2.64 -4.81 1.55
CA GLY A 54 -2.50 -3.42 2.00
C GLY A 54 -3.40 -2.45 1.23
N VAL A 55 -3.45 -2.58 -0.10
CA VAL A 55 -4.35 -1.81 -0.97
C VAL A 55 -5.83 -2.06 -0.61
N VAL A 56 -6.22 -3.33 -0.45
CA VAL A 56 -7.60 -3.70 -0.11
C VAL A 56 -8.00 -3.16 1.26
N LEU A 57 -7.13 -3.28 2.27
CA LEU A 57 -7.38 -2.71 3.60
C LEU A 57 -7.48 -1.19 3.55
N SER A 58 -6.61 -0.54 2.78
CA SER A 58 -6.64 0.92 2.57
C SER A 58 -7.96 1.37 1.94
N LEU A 59 -8.41 0.68 0.89
CA LEU A 59 -9.71 0.93 0.24
C LEU A 59 -10.87 0.67 1.19
N ARG A 60 -10.82 -0.40 1.99
CA ARG A 60 -11.86 -0.71 2.99
C ARG A 60 -11.96 0.35 4.08
N GLN A 61 -10.83 0.92 4.49
CA GLN A 61 -10.81 2.04 5.43
C GLN A 61 -11.36 3.32 4.81
N ALA A 62 -11.08 3.58 3.54
CA ALA A 62 -11.61 4.72 2.80
C ALA A 62 -13.12 4.58 2.58
N SER A 63 -13.60 3.40 2.17
CA SER A 63 -15.03 3.14 1.96
C SER A 63 -15.83 3.22 3.25
N ARG A 64 -15.32 2.71 4.37
CA ARG A 64 -15.94 2.92 5.69
C ARG A 64 -16.00 4.39 6.11
N ALA A 65 -15.04 5.20 5.70
CA ALA A 65 -15.05 6.63 5.99
C ALA A 65 -16.10 7.35 5.13
N LEU A 66 -16.23 6.95 3.86
CA LEU A 66 -17.24 7.46 2.94
C LEU A 66 -18.66 7.05 3.34
N TRP A 67 -18.88 5.82 3.81
CA TRP A 67 -20.20 5.36 4.25
C TRP A 67 -20.70 5.99 5.56
N ARG A 68 -19.83 6.75 6.26
CA ARG A 68 -20.21 7.54 7.43
C ARG A 68 -20.61 8.98 7.07
N TYR A 69 -20.47 9.37 5.80
CA TYR A 69 -20.91 10.64 5.23
C TYR A 69 -22.12 10.40 4.34
#